data_AF-A0A8J5QM74-F1
#
_entry.id   AF-A0A8J5QM74-F1
#
_cell.length_a   1.000
_cell.length_b   1.000
_cell.length_c   1.000
_cell.angle_alpha   90.00
_cell.angle_beta   90.00
_cell.angle_gamma   90.00
#
_symmetry.space_group_name_H-M   'P 1'
#
loop_
_entity.id
_entity.type
_entity.pdbx_description
1 polymer ?
#
loop_
_entity_poly.entity_id
_entity_poly.type
_entity_poly.pdbx_seq_one_letter_code
_entity_poly.pdbx_strand_id
1 'polypeptide(L)'
;MSKRPRDEKDDHNNSREQNEGYKPKAITCIYPSCANERFTNYLEYEQHIITHHDYECEECHRQFPSNSILNHHIDENHNPILAIKQEQGEAIYKCFSDTCHQIFHTQEQRQLHMIKTHNYPSEYPFNIINRGI
;
A
#
# COMPACT_ATOMS: atom_id res chain seq x y z
N MET A 1 27.22 -9.57 -57.19
CA MET A 1 26.25 -10.63 -57.56
C MET A 1 26.89 -11.98 -57.27
N SER A 2 26.48 -12.65 -56.19
CA SER A 2 26.70 -14.10 -55.98
C SER A 2 25.60 -14.59 -55.05
N LYS A 3 24.53 -15.15 -55.63
CA LYS A 3 23.40 -15.77 -54.92
C LYS A 3 23.87 -17.13 -54.40
N ARG A 4 23.83 -17.36 -53.09
CA ARG A 4 24.01 -18.71 -52.54
C ARG A 4 22.70 -19.49 -52.68
N PRO A 5 22.75 -20.81 -52.99
CA PRO A 5 21.57 -21.59 -53.34
C PRO A 5 20.76 -21.97 -52.10
N ARG A 6 19.47 -22.22 -52.34
CA ARG A 6 18.47 -22.65 -51.37
C ARG A 6 18.50 -24.18 -51.31
N ASP A 7 18.82 -24.75 -50.15
CA ASP A 7 18.60 -26.16 -49.86
C ASP A 7 17.31 -26.30 -49.04
N GLU A 8 16.27 -26.80 -49.70
CA GLU A 8 15.03 -27.28 -49.09
C GLU A 8 15.28 -28.68 -48.52
N LYS A 9 14.98 -28.87 -47.24
CA LYS A 9 14.79 -30.20 -46.65
C LYS A 9 13.46 -30.20 -45.90
N ASP A 10 12.47 -30.72 -46.60
CA ASP A 10 11.21 -31.16 -46.04
C ASP A 10 11.45 -32.48 -45.31
N ASP A 11 11.29 -32.48 -43.99
CA ASP A 11 11.08 -33.69 -43.22
C ASP A 11 9.79 -33.52 -42.42
N HIS A 12 8.69 -33.99 -43.02
CA HIS A 12 7.51 -34.37 -42.27
C HIS A 12 7.85 -35.57 -41.39
N ASN A 13 7.86 -35.39 -40.07
CA ASN A 13 7.53 -36.49 -39.20
C ASN A 13 6.70 -36.05 -37.98
N ASN A 14 5.46 -36.51 -37.99
CA ASN A 14 4.49 -36.46 -36.92
C ASN A 14 4.97 -37.32 -35.74
N SER A 15 5.09 -36.74 -34.53
CA SER A 15 5.17 -37.51 -33.28
C SER A 15 4.79 -36.65 -32.07
N ARG A 16 3.57 -36.90 -31.58
CA ARG A 16 3.21 -37.10 -30.16
C ARG A 16 3.66 -36.06 -29.13
N GLU A 17 2.65 -35.32 -28.64
CA GLU A 17 2.42 -34.97 -27.23
C GLU A 17 3.62 -35.03 -26.28
N GLN A 18 4.19 -33.87 -25.98
CA GLN A 18 4.75 -33.60 -24.66
C GLN A 18 4.25 -32.22 -24.23
N ASN A 19 3.10 -32.24 -23.54
CA ASN A 19 2.67 -31.16 -22.68
C ASN A 19 3.65 -31.13 -21.50
N GLU A 20 4.84 -30.55 -21.72
CA GLU A 20 5.78 -30.26 -20.65
C GLU A 20 5.10 -29.23 -19.75
N GLY A 21 4.63 -29.73 -18.60
CA GLY A 21 3.87 -28.98 -17.62
C GLY A 21 4.53 -27.63 -17.35
N TYR A 22 3.85 -26.57 -17.75
CA TYR A 22 4.19 -25.20 -17.39
C TYR A 22 4.24 -25.13 -15.87
N LYS A 23 5.45 -25.21 -15.29
CA LYS A 23 5.63 -24.96 -13.86
C LYS A 23 5.35 -23.47 -13.66
N PRO A 24 4.27 -23.10 -12.96
CA PRO A 24 3.99 -21.69 -12.74
C PRO A 24 5.18 -21.10 -11.98
N LYS A 25 5.77 -20.04 -12.54
CA LYS A 25 6.76 -19.24 -11.81
C LYS A 25 6.05 -18.70 -10.58
N ALA A 26 6.62 -18.95 -9.41
CA ALA A 26 6.10 -18.40 -8.16
C ALA A 26 6.08 -16.88 -8.25
N ILE A 27 4.96 -16.28 -7.85
CA ILE A 27 4.79 -14.83 -7.77
C ILE A 27 5.49 -14.36 -6.49
N THR A 28 6.17 -13.23 -6.54
CA THR A 28 6.92 -12.66 -5.41
C THR A 28 6.54 -11.20 -5.22
N CYS A 29 6.55 -10.73 -3.97
CA CYS A 29 6.39 -9.31 -3.67
C CYS A 29 7.64 -8.51 -4.03
N ILE A 30 7.46 -7.25 -4.43
CA ILE A 30 8.55 -6.31 -4.77
C ILE A 30 9.13 -5.62 -3.54
N TYR A 31 8.41 -5.63 -2.42
CA TYR A 31 8.85 -4.98 -1.19
C TYR A 31 9.94 -5.82 -0.50
N PRO A 32 11.09 -5.22 -0.12
CA PRO A 32 12.20 -5.94 0.51
C PRO A 32 11.80 -6.71 1.79
N SER A 33 10.84 -6.17 2.55
CA SER A 33 10.27 -6.81 3.74
C SER A 33 9.61 -8.16 3.44
N CYS A 34 9.08 -8.33 2.22
CA CYS A 34 8.32 -9.50 1.79
C CYS A 34 9.11 -10.36 0.78
N ALA A 35 10.41 -10.13 0.62
CA ALA A 35 11.25 -10.79 -0.39
C ALA A 35 11.32 -12.33 -0.26
N ASN A 36 11.02 -12.87 0.93
CA ASN A 36 10.99 -14.30 1.19
C ASN A 36 9.63 -14.95 0.91
N GLU A 37 8.57 -14.16 0.72
CA GLU A 37 7.23 -14.68 0.45
C GLU A 37 7.08 -15.08 -1.02
N ARG A 38 6.51 -16.27 -1.24
CA ARG A 38 6.27 -16.82 -2.56
C ARG A 38 4.83 -17.30 -2.65
N PHE A 39 4.13 -16.84 -3.66
CA PHE A 39 2.72 -17.13 -3.89
C PHE A 39 2.57 -18.08 -5.07
N THR A 40 1.64 -19.01 -4.95
CA THR A 40 1.41 -20.05 -5.97
C THR A 40 0.40 -19.61 -7.03
N ASN A 41 -0.47 -18.66 -6.68
CA ASN A 41 -1.53 -18.14 -7.53
C ASN A 41 -1.75 -16.63 -7.29
N TYR A 42 -2.48 -16.00 -8.21
CA TYR A 42 -2.76 -14.56 -8.17
C TYR A 42 -3.58 -14.14 -6.96
N LEU A 43 -4.55 -14.97 -6.53
CA LEU A 43 -5.45 -14.63 -5.41
C LEU A 43 -4.68 -14.51 -4.08
N GLU A 44 -3.74 -15.44 -3.82
CA GLU A 44 -2.86 -15.38 -2.64
C GLU A 44 -2.01 -14.10 -2.64
N TYR A 45 -1.49 -13.71 -3.79
CA TYR A 45 -0.70 -12.49 -3.93
C TYR A 45 -1.55 -11.22 -3.74
N GLU A 46 -2.75 -11.18 -4.33
CA GLU A 46 -3.69 -10.07 -4.17
C GLU A 46 -4.08 -9.89 -2.70
N GLN A 47 -4.38 -10.99 -1.99
CA GLN A 47 -4.65 -10.95 -0.55
C GLN A 47 -3.46 -10.39 0.24
N HIS A 48 -2.24 -10.81 -0.08
CA HIS A 48 -1.03 -10.28 0.55
C HIS A 48 -0.87 -8.77 0.33
N ILE A 49 -1.11 -8.28 -0.89
CA ILE A 49 -1.05 -6.85 -1.19
C ILE A 49 -2.12 -6.10 -0.39
N ILE A 50 -3.35 -6.62 -0.32
CA ILE A 50 -4.44 -5.99 0.43
C ILE A 50 -4.11 -5.93 1.93
N THR A 51 -3.51 -6.98 2.49
CA THR A 51 -3.25 -7.06 3.93
C THR A 51 -1.99 -6.31 4.37
N HIS A 52 -0.98 -6.20 3.49
CA HIS A 52 0.32 -5.64 3.86
C HIS A 52 0.65 -4.35 3.13
N HIS A 53 0.15 -4.08 1.94
CA HIS A 53 0.63 -2.97 1.12
C HIS A 53 -0.45 -1.97 0.70
N ASP A 54 -1.74 -2.22 0.97
CA ASP A 54 -2.85 -1.36 0.50
C ASP A 54 -2.80 0.05 1.12
N TYR A 55 -2.34 0.16 2.37
CA TYR A 55 -2.26 1.43 3.09
C TYR A 55 -0.84 1.69 3.61
N GLU A 56 0.16 1.49 2.76
CA GLU A 56 1.54 1.85 3.04
C GLU A 56 1.82 3.32 2.68
N CYS A 57 2.53 4.05 3.55
CA CYS A 57 3.05 5.36 3.20
C CYS A 57 4.30 5.23 2.31
N GLU A 58 4.27 5.82 1.12
CA GLU A 58 5.39 5.74 0.18
C GLU A 58 6.66 6.44 0.68
N GLU A 59 6.56 7.43 1.57
CA GLU A 59 7.72 8.18 2.06
C GLU A 59 8.44 7.49 3.23
N CYS A 60 7.70 6.84 4.14
CA CYS A 60 8.27 6.22 5.34
C CYS A 60 8.05 4.72 5.45
N HIS A 61 7.37 4.11 4.47
CA HIS A 61 7.07 2.67 4.38
C HIS A 61 6.34 2.09 5.60
N ARG A 62 5.62 2.95 6.34
CA ARG A 62 4.75 2.52 7.45
C ARG A 62 3.40 2.06 6.92
N GLN A 63 2.87 1.00 7.52
CA GLN A 63 1.56 0.44 7.17
C GLN A 63 0.47 0.96 8.10
N PHE A 64 -0.72 1.18 7.57
CA PHE A 64 -1.86 1.72 8.31
C PHE A 64 -3.11 0.83 8.16
N PRO A 65 -4.05 0.87 9.11
CA PRO A 65 -5.21 -0.02 9.08
C PRO A 65 -6.30 0.40 8.08
N SER A 66 -6.25 1.65 7.59
CA SER A 66 -7.22 2.18 6.63
C SER A 66 -6.65 3.35 5.86
N ASN A 67 -7.25 3.63 4.70
CA ASN A 67 -6.91 4.77 3.87
C ASN A 67 -7.07 6.11 4.62
N SER A 68 -8.12 6.28 5.44
CA SER A 68 -8.33 7.51 6.21
C SER A 68 -7.18 7.77 7.18
N ILE A 69 -6.69 6.74 7.88
CA ILE A 69 -5.55 6.90 8.82
C ILE A 69 -4.25 7.19 8.06
N LEU A 70 -4.02 6.54 6.91
CA LEU A 70 -2.89 6.86 6.03
C LEU A 70 -2.93 8.32 5.56
N ASN A 71 -4.09 8.82 5.13
CA ASN A 71 -4.23 10.21 4.70
C ASN A 71 -3.96 11.18 5.84
N HIS A 72 -4.44 10.90 7.05
CA HIS A 72 -4.10 11.71 8.22
C HIS A 72 -2.61 11.67 8.53
N HIS A 73 -1.97 10.51 8.39
CA HIS A 73 -0.52 10.38 8.56
C HIS A 73 0.25 11.27 7.57
N ILE A 74 -0.11 11.21 6.29
CA ILE A 74 0.51 12.02 5.25
C ILE A 74 0.30 13.52 5.54
N ASP A 75 -0.93 13.94 5.86
CA ASP A 75 -1.24 15.32 6.19
C ASP A 75 -0.46 15.85 7.40
N GLU A 76 -0.25 15.03 8.43
CA GLU A 76 0.39 15.48 9.68
C GLU A 76 1.92 15.32 9.69
N ASN A 77 2.48 14.35 8.97
CA ASN A 77 3.91 14.00 9.05
C ASN A 77 4.69 14.33 7.78
N HIS A 78 4.01 14.42 6.63
CA HIS A 78 4.64 14.48 5.31
C HIS A 78 4.19 15.66 4.47
N ASN A 79 3.14 16.39 4.88
CA ASN A 79 2.62 17.53 4.11
C ASN A 79 3.31 18.84 4.54
N PRO A 80 4.27 19.37 3.76
CA PRO A 80 5.01 20.58 4.13
C PRO A 80 4.12 21.82 4.18
N ILE A 81 3.02 21.84 3.44
CA ILE A 81 2.09 22.97 3.45
C ILE A 81 1.34 23.04 4.78
N LEU A 82 0.93 21.88 5.33
CA LEU A 82 0.29 21.83 6.63
C LEU A 82 1.28 22.14 7.76
N ALA A 83 2.54 21.69 7.64
CA ALA A 83 3.59 22.08 8.58
C ALA A 83 3.78 23.61 8.65
N ILE A 84 3.87 24.29 7.50
CA ILE A 84 3.98 25.75 7.45
C ILE A 84 2.75 26.44 8.05
N LYS A 85 1.54 25.94 7.75
CA LYS A 85 0.30 26.48 8.34
C LYS A 85 0.27 26.34 9.86
N GLN A 86 0.74 25.21 10.37
CA GLN A 86 0.85 24.98 11.81
C GLN A 86 1.85 25.97 12.44
N GLU A 87 2.99 26.21 11.81
CA GLU A 87 3.97 27.22 12.27
C GLU A 87 3.39 28.64 12.29
N GLN A 88 2.46 28.94 11.38
CA GLN A 88 1.70 30.20 11.35
C GLN A 88 0.59 30.27 12.41
N GLY A 89 0.38 29.18 13.18
CA GLY A 89 -0.63 29.09 14.22
C GLY A 89 -2.02 28.68 13.73
N GLU A 90 -2.16 28.21 12.48
CA GLU A 90 -3.42 27.67 11.98
C GLU A 90 -3.74 26.28 12.58
N ALA A 91 -5.02 25.96 12.68
CA ALA A 91 -5.47 24.62 13.05
C ALA A 91 -5.33 23.68 11.85
N ILE A 92 -4.62 22.57 12.03
CA ILE A 92 -4.35 21.60 10.94
C ILE A 92 -4.87 20.18 11.23
N TYR A 93 -5.15 19.87 12.50
CA TYR A 93 -5.50 18.51 12.91
C TYR A 93 -6.97 18.22 12.66
N LYS A 94 -7.28 17.57 11.55
CA LYS A 94 -8.65 17.17 11.18
C LYS A 94 -9.16 16.04 12.08
N CYS A 95 -10.48 16.02 12.33
CA CYS A 95 -11.19 14.90 12.94
C CYS A 95 -11.06 13.62 12.09
N PHE A 96 -11.13 12.43 12.70
CA PHE A 96 -11.02 11.16 11.96
C PHE A 96 -12.32 10.70 11.32
N SER A 97 -13.45 11.30 11.71
CA SER A 97 -14.74 10.96 11.12
C SER A 97 -14.90 11.69 9.79
N ASP A 98 -15.16 10.95 8.71
CA ASP A 98 -15.40 11.54 7.37
C ASP A 98 -16.63 12.48 7.32
N THR A 99 -17.52 12.37 8.31
CA THR A 99 -18.70 13.25 8.43
C THR A 99 -18.43 14.49 9.28
N CYS A 100 -17.29 14.55 9.95
CA CYS A 100 -16.94 15.63 10.87
C CYS A 100 -15.85 16.53 10.28
N HIS A 101 -16.17 17.82 10.14
CA HIS A 101 -15.28 18.81 9.52
C HIS A 101 -14.54 19.68 10.55
N GLN A 102 -14.47 19.23 11.81
CA GLN A 102 -13.77 19.96 12.87
C GLN A 102 -12.25 19.83 12.70
N ILE A 103 -11.54 20.94 12.92
CA ILE A 103 -10.08 21.03 12.80
C ILE A 103 -9.54 21.66 14.10
N PHE A 104 -8.43 21.11 14.60
CA PHE A 104 -7.85 21.45 15.90
C PHE A 104 -6.42 21.96 15.79
N HIS A 105 -5.96 22.69 16.81
CA HIS A 105 -4.59 23.19 16.89
C HIS A 105 -3.61 22.18 17.46
N THR A 106 -4.08 21.18 18.22
CA THR A 106 -3.24 20.12 18.77
C THR A 106 -3.88 18.74 18.63
N GLN A 107 -3.05 17.69 18.63
CA GLN A 107 -3.53 16.31 18.60
C GLN A 107 -4.36 15.99 19.84
N GLU A 108 -4.04 16.53 21.02
CA GLU A 108 -4.78 16.31 22.27
C GLU A 108 -6.20 16.89 22.19
N GLN A 109 -6.36 18.08 21.60
CA GLN A 109 -7.68 18.68 21.40
C GLN A 109 -8.55 17.81 20.49
N ARG A 110 -7.99 17.30 19.39
CA ARG A 110 -8.67 16.34 18.53
C ARG A 110 -9.05 15.08 19.29
N GLN A 111 -8.13 14.50 20.06
CA GLN A 111 -8.40 13.28 20.84
C GLN A 111 -9.56 13.48 21.82
N LEU A 112 -9.58 14.60 22.55
CA LEU A 112 -10.69 14.94 23.44
C LEU A 112 -12.02 15.08 22.69
N HIS A 113 -12.02 15.68 21.50
CA HIS A 113 -13.21 15.75 20.66
C HIS A 113 -13.69 14.37 20.20
N MET A 114 -12.77 13.49 19.77
CA MET A 114 -13.09 12.12 19.36
C MET A 114 -13.75 11.34 20.50
N ILE A 115 -13.24 11.47 21.72
CA ILE A 115 -13.81 10.80 22.90
C ILE A 115 -15.19 11.39 23.24
N LYS A 116 -15.32 12.72 23.31
CA LYS A 116 -16.55 13.38 23.78
C LYS A 116 -17.69 13.41 22.77
N THR A 117 -17.36 13.59 21.49
CA THR A 117 -18.36 13.80 20.42
C THR A 117 -18.60 12.52 19.63
N HIS A 118 -17.56 11.73 19.39
CA HIS A 118 -17.66 10.49 18.60
C HIS A 118 -17.63 9.22 19.47
N ASN A 119 -17.60 9.35 20.80
CA ASN A 119 -17.60 8.24 21.75
C ASN A 119 -16.48 7.22 21.51
N TYR A 120 -15.31 7.68 21.02
CA TYR A 120 -14.15 6.81 20.90
C TYR A 120 -13.71 6.32 22.28
N PRO A 121 -13.25 5.06 22.42
CA PRO A 121 -12.66 4.57 23.66
C PRO A 121 -11.47 5.43 24.07
N SER A 122 -11.33 5.70 25.37
CA SER A 122 -10.16 6.43 25.90
C SER A 122 -8.84 5.70 25.67
N GLU A 123 -8.89 4.38 25.52
CA GLU A 123 -7.74 3.50 25.24
C GLU A 123 -7.41 3.40 23.75
N TYR A 124 -8.19 4.06 22.88
CA TYR A 124 -7.93 4.02 21.44
C TYR A 124 -6.52 4.57 21.13
N PRO A 125 -5.69 3.87 20.34
CA PRO A 125 -4.32 4.28 20.08
C PRO A 125 -4.25 5.41 19.05
N PHE A 126 -4.62 6.64 19.43
CA PHE A 126 -4.59 7.81 18.54
C PHE A 126 -3.20 8.12 17.93
N ASN A 127 -2.14 7.60 18.54
CA ASN A 127 -0.77 7.68 18.02
C ASN A 127 -0.51 6.78 16.81
N ILE A 128 -1.47 5.96 16.39
CA ILE A 128 -1.37 5.11 15.19
C ILE A 128 -1.04 5.92 13.93
N ILE A 129 -1.50 7.18 13.86
CA ILE A 129 -1.18 8.11 12.76
C ILE A 129 0.32 8.36 12.65
N ASN A 130 1.05 8.41 13.76
CA ASN A 130 2.48 8.73 13.73
C ASN A 130 3.34 7.47 13.56
N ARG A 131 2.86 6.32 14.08
CA ARG A 131 3.66 5.10 14.18
C ARG A 131 3.38 4.07 13.09
N GLY A 132 2.17 4.02 12.55
CA GLY A 132 1.72 2.85 11.79
C GLY A 132 1.45 1.64 12.68
N ILE A 133 1.17 0.49 12.05
CA ILE A 133 0.98 -0.82 12.69
C ILE A 133 2.34 -1.48 12.98
#